data_AF-A0A9R1G8A7-F1
#
_entry.id   AF-A0A9R1G8A7-F1
#
_cell.length_a   1.000
_cell.length_b   1.000
_cell.length_c   1.000
_cell.angle_alpha   90.00
_cell.angle_beta   90.00
_cell.angle_gamma   90.00
#
_symmetry.space_group_name_H-M   'P 1'
#
loop_
_entity.id
_entity.type
_entity.pdbx_description
1 polymer ?
#
loop_
_entity_poly.entity_id
_entity_poly.type
_entity_poly.pdbx_seq_one_letter_code
_entity_poly.pdbx_strand_id
1 'polypeptide(L)'
;MAASVPPALKAITLTHVRYHRGDRVGLFLAWVSLIPVFISLGGFISHFMFRRELQGICFALGLLVSQVLNELIKHSVAQSRPASCELLETCDSHGWPSSHAQYTFFFATYLSLFVLRRSPASRVMAAFSWPLAFLTMLSRVYLGYHTVPQVFAGAVVGLVFGAIWYWFANTVLAQYFPMIEESAIGRWFYIKDTSHIQDVLKFEYDNARAARKKVATD
;
A
#
# COMPACT_ATOMS: atom_id res chain seq x y z
N MET A 1 26.19 33.28 22.40
CA MET A 1 25.22 32.16 22.42
C MET A 1 25.78 31.09 21.51
N ALA A 2 26.20 29.94 22.05
CA ALA A 2 26.68 28.86 21.20
C ALA A 2 25.50 28.32 20.39
N ALA A 3 25.57 28.43 19.07
CA ALA A 3 24.65 27.72 18.19
C ALA A 3 24.79 26.23 18.51
N SER A 4 23.76 25.62 19.10
CA SER A 4 23.72 24.18 19.34
C SER A 4 23.91 23.50 17.99
N VAL A 5 24.99 22.71 17.86
CA VAL A 5 25.22 21.88 16.67
C VAL A 5 23.94 21.08 16.42
N PRO A 6 23.30 21.19 15.24
CA PRO A 6 22.08 20.46 14.98
C PRO A 6 22.34 18.96 15.18
N PRO A 7 21.45 18.23 15.87
CA PRO A 7 21.68 16.82 16.16
C PRO A 7 21.92 16.05 14.87
N ALA A 8 23.06 15.33 14.81
CA ALA A 8 23.46 14.59 13.62
C ALA A 8 22.35 13.62 13.18
N LEU A 9 22.07 13.55 11.87
CA LEU A 9 21.09 12.61 11.33
C LEU A 9 21.69 11.21 11.10
N LYS A 10 20.86 10.18 11.21
CA LYS A 10 21.15 8.82 10.74
C LYS A 10 20.10 8.42 9.71
N ALA A 11 20.49 7.63 8.71
CA ALA A 11 19.59 7.14 7.66
C ALA A 11 19.40 5.63 7.75
N ILE A 12 18.20 5.15 7.36
CA ILE A 12 18.01 3.76 6.96
C ILE A 12 18.60 3.62 5.56
N THR A 13 19.71 2.90 5.43
CA THR A 13 20.53 2.83 4.20
C THR A 13 19.77 2.35 2.97
N LEU A 14 18.77 1.48 3.15
CA LEU A 14 17.97 0.92 2.05
C LEU A 14 17.17 2.00 1.28
N THR A 15 16.65 2.99 1.98
CA THR A 15 15.67 3.95 1.43
C THR A 15 15.97 5.41 1.75
N HIS A 16 17.13 5.66 2.36
CA HIS A 16 17.62 6.99 2.75
C HIS A 16 16.64 7.79 3.64
N VAL A 17 15.80 7.11 4.43
CA VAL A 17 14.95 7.79 5.41
C VAL A 17 15.81 8.22 6.59
N ARG A 18 15.87 9.53 6.81
CA ARG A 18 16.68 10.20 7.84
C ARG A 18 15.86 10.47 9.09
N TYR A 19 16.51 10.33 10.23
CA TYR A 19 15.96 10.63 11.55
C TYR A 19 17.09 11.12 12.48
N HIS A 20 16.73 11.80 13.56
CA HIS A 20 17.72 12.34 14.51
C HIS A 20 18.45 11.22 15.25
N ARG A 21 19.78 11.30 15.33
CA ARG A 21 20.58 10.33 16.08
C ARG A 21 20.22 10.39 17.57
N GLY A 22 19.94 9.23 18.15
CA GLY A 22 19.50 9.10 19.54
C GLY A 22 17.98 9.12 19.72
N ASP A 23 17.21 9.51 18.70
CA ASP A 23 15.75 9.47 18.73
C ASP A 23 15.23 8.06 18.42
N ARG A 24 14.83 7.34 19.48
CA ARG A 24 14.28 5.98 19.37
C ARG A 24 12.89 5.98 18.73
N VAL A 25 12.10 7.01 18.96
CA VAL A 25 10.76 7.15 18.38
C VAL A 25 10.89 7.47 16.89
N GLY A 26 11.77 8.40 16.53
CA GLY A 26 12.14 8.69 15.15
C GLY A 26 12.66 7.46 14.40
N LEU A 27 13.52 6.64 15.01
CA LEU A 27 13.96 5.38 14.41
C LEU A 27 12.80 4.42 14.13
N PHE A 28 11.91 4.22 15.11
CA PHE A 28 10.72 3.39 14.92
C PHE A 28 9.83 3.92 13.80
N LEU A 29 9.55 5.23 13.80
CA LEU A 29 8.72 5.89 12.79
C LEU A 29 9.37 5.91 11.41
N ALA A 30 10.70 5.94 11.33
CA ALA A 30 11.43 5.79 10.08
C ALA A 30 11.18 4.39 9.47
N TRP A 31 11.18 3.33 10.27
CA TRP A 31 10.80 1.99 9.82
C TRP A 31 9.33 1.90 9.41
N VAL A 32 8.42 2.51 10.18
CA VAL A 32 7.00 2.61 9.82
C VAL A 32 6.81 3.31 8.46
N SER A 33 7.65 4.30 8.14
CA SER A 33 7.56 4.98 6.84
C SER A 33 7.86 4.06 5.65
N LEU A 34 8.47 2.89 5.87
CA LEU A 34 8.76 1.89 4.83
C LEU A 34 7.63 0.89 4.60
N ILE A 35 6.51 1.00 5.33
CA ILE A 35 5.33 0.15 5.13
C ILE A 35 4.90 0.10 3.65
N PRO A 36 4.80 1.22 2.89
CA PRO A 36 4.48 1.16 1.46
C PRO A 36 5.44 0.30 0.64
N VAL A 37 6.74 0.35 0.95
CA VAL A 37 7.76 -0.45 0.28
C VAL A 37 7.59 -1.93 0.60
N PHE A 38 7.37 -2.28 1.87
CA PHE A 38 7.13 -3.67 2.28
C PHE A 38 5.84 -4.24 1.70
N ILE A 39 4.77 -3.46 1.65
CA ILE A 39 3.51 -3.86 1.01
C ILE A 39 3.75 -4.09 -0.49
N SER A 40 4.44 -3.17 -1.17
CA SER A 40 4.66 -3.25 -2.63
C SER A 40 5.59 -4.41 -2.99
N LEU A 41 6.82 -4.42 -2.46
CA LEU A 41 7.86 -5.38 -2.84
C LEU A 41 7.71 -6.72 -2.12
N GLY A 42 7.34 -6.72 -0.85
CA GLY A 42 7.13 -7.95 -0.10
C GLY A 42 5.74 -8.54 -0.38
N GLY A 43 4.70 -7.76 -0.10
CA GLY A 43 3.32 -8.21 -0.17
C GLY A 43 2.85 -8.57 -1.57
N PHE A 44 2.84 -7.60 -2.50
CA PHE A 44 2.28 -7.80 -3.83
C PHE A 44 3.14 -8.68 -4.73
N ILE A 45 4.48 -8.61 -4.66
CA ILE A 45 5.34 -9.54 -5.41
C ILE A 45 5.13 -10.97 -4.93
N SER A 46 5.13 -11.22 -3.61
CA SER A 46 4.86 -12.57 -3.08
C SER A 46 3.46 -13.04 -3.48
N HIS A 47 2.45 -12.18 -3.35
CA HIS A 47 1.10 -12.49 -3.81
C HIS A 47 1.08 -12.85 -5.30
N PHE A 48 1.74 -12.07 -6.15
CA PHE A 48 1.84 -12.41 -7.57
C PHE A 48 2.55 -13.74 -7.77
N MET A 49 3.69 -14.01 -7.11
CA MET A 49 4.42 -15.26 -7.30
C MET A 49 3.61 -16.51 -6.91
N PHE A 50 2.90 -16.46 -5.78
CA PHE A 50 2.21 -17.62 -5.20
C PHE A 50 0.72 -17.73 -5.52
N ARG A 51 0.05 -16.62 -5.83
CA ARG A 51 -1.42 -16.57 -5.98
C ARG A 51 -1.86 -16.32 -7.41
N ARG A 52 -1.22 -15.35 -8.10
CA ARG A 52 -1.53 -14.93 -9.48
C ARG A 52 -3.02 -14.62 -9.70
N GLU A 53 -3.67 -14.06 -8.68
CA GLU A 53 -5.10 -13.74 -8.70
C GLU A 53 -5.35 -12.35 -9.29
N LEU A 54 -6.29 -12.27 -10.24
CA LEU A 54 -6.63 -11.02 -10.94
C LEU A 54 -7.07 -9.90 -10.01
N GLN A 55 -7.82 -10.21 -8.95
CA GLN A 55 -8.24 -9.22 -7.95
C GLN A 55 -7.05 -8.57 -7.23
N GLY A 56 -6.03 -9.37 -6.88
CA GLY A 56 -4.81 -8.87 -6.25
C GLY A 56 -3.92 -8.10 -7.23
N ILE A 57 -3.87 -8.52 -8.50
CA ILE A 57 -3.19 -7.79 -9.57
C ILE A 57 -3.84 -6.41 -9.78
N CYS A 58 -5.16 -6.34 -9.86
CA CYS A 58 -5.88 -5.06 -10.00
C CYS A 58 -5.68 -4.14 -8.80
N PHE A 59 -5.56 -4.70 -7.59
CA PHE A 59 -5.23 -3.92 -6.40
C PHE A 59 -3.81 -3.32 -6.51
N ALA A 60 -2.81 -4.13 -6.89
CA ALA A 60 -1.45 -3.65 -7.11
C ALA A 60 -1.39 -2.55 -8.19
N LEU A 61 -2.08 -2.76 -9.31
CA LEU A 61 -2.18 -1.77 -10.39
C LEU A 61 -2.81 -0.47 -9.90
N GLY A 62 -3.84 -0.54 -9.05
CA GLY A 62 -4.46 0.64 -8.45
C GLY A 62 -3.51 1.49 -7.61
N LEU A 63 -2.62 0.84 -6.86
CA LEU A 63 -1.58 1.55 -6.10
C LEU A 63 -0.57 2.24 -7.03
N LEU A 64 -0.21 1.60 -8.15
CA LEU A 64 0.66 2.22 -9.16
C LEU A 64 -0.02 3.42 -9.82
N VAL A 65 -1.28 3.29 -10.21
CA VAL A 65 -2.06 4.42 -10.78
C VAL A 65 -2.23 5.54 -9.74
N SER A 66 -2.46 5.19 -8.47
CA SER A 66 -2.51 6.16 -7.36
C SER A 66 -1.18 6.91 -7.22
N GLN A 67 -0.05 6.22 -7.35
CA GLN A 67 1.27 6.84 -7.31
C GLN A 67 1.50 7.79 -8.49
N VAL A 68 1.09 7.40 -9.70
CA VAL A 68 1.13 8.29 -10.88
C VAL A 68 0.26 9.53 -10.63
N LEU A 69 -0.96 9.36 -10.13
CA LEU A 69 -1.85 10.47 -9.76
C LEU A 69 -1.20 11.40 -8.73
N ASN A 70 -0.56 10.85 -7.68
CA ASN A 70 0.14 11.64 -6.67
C ASN A 70 1.22 12.53 -7.31
N GLU A 71 2.03 11.95 -8.20
CA GLU A 71 3.13 12.65 -8.85
C GLU A 71 2.64 13.75 -9.80
N LEU A 72 1.58 13.48 -10.57
CA LEU A 72 0.92 14.48 -11.41
C LEU A 72 0.41 15.67 -10.58
N ILE A 73 -0.25 15.40 -9.45
CA ILE A 73 -0.75 16.46 -8.57
C ILE A 73 0.42 17.26 -7.99
N LYS A 74 1.49 16.58 -7.54
CA LYS A 74 2.68 17.23 -6.98
C LYS A 74 3.35 18.17 -7.97
N HIS A 75 3.54 17.74 -9.21
CA HIS A 75 4.11 18.59 -10.26
C HIS A 75 3.18 19.76 -10.63
N SER A 76 1.87 19.57 -10.55
CA SER A 76 0.89 20.61 -10.90
C SER A 76 0.78 21.69 -9.82
N VAL A 77 0.77 21.31 -8.54
CA VAL A 77 0.59 22.25 -7.42
C VAL A 77 1.93 22.82 -6.94
N ALA A 78 3.01 22.05 -7.08
CA ALA A 78 4.36 22.44 -6.74
C ALA A 78 4.54 23.00 -5.32
N GLN A 79 3.73 22.56 -4.35
CA GLN A 79 3.82 23.06 -2.97
C GLN A 79 5.16 22.64 -2.34
N SER A 80 5.86 23.59 -1.72
CA SER A 80 7.11 23.35 -1.01
C SER A 80 6.94 22.41 0.19
N ARG A 81 8.04 21.72 0.54
CA ARG A 81 8.13 20.94 1.77
C ARG A 81 8.35 21.84 3.00
N PRO A 82 8.19 21.30 4.22
CA PRO A 82 8.62 22.02 5.43
C PRO A 82 10.11 22.41 5.36
N ALA A 83 10.51 23.44 6.09
CA ALA A 83 11.90 23.94 6.12
C ALA A 83 12.94 22.88 6.54
N SER A 84 12.52 21.83 7.26
CA SER A 84 13.35 20.65 7.55
C SER A 84 13.79 19.88 6.30
N CYS A 85 13.27 20.20 5.11
CA CYS A 85 13.65 19.55 3.86
C CYS A 85 15.14 19.70 3.52
N GLU A 86 15.80 20.80 3.95
CA GLU A 86 17.22 21.02 3.67
C GLU A 86 18.06 20.00 4.43
N LEU A 87 17.78 19.88 5.72
CA LEU A 87 18.42 18.90 6.61
C LEU A 87 18.13 17.45 6.16
N LEU A 88 16.91 17.19 5.70
CA LEU A 88 16.49 15.87 5.24
C LEU A 88 16.87 15.55 3.78
N GLU A 89 17.47 16.49 3.05
CA GLU A 89 17.78 16.39 1.60
C GLU A 89 16.57 16.00 0.75
N THR A 90 15.48 16.75 0.89
CA THR A 90 14.23 16.50 0.14
C THR A 90 13.60 17.74 -0.51
N CYS A 91 14.27 18.90 -0.46
CA CYS A 91 13.74 20.15 -1.02
C CYS A 91 13.62 20.15 -2.55
N ASP A 92 14.26 19.21 -3.22
CA ASP A 92 14.17 18.98 -4.66
C ASP A 92 12.81 18.42 -5.12
N SER A 93 11.93 18.05 -4.16
CA SER A 93 10.63 17.46 -4.43
C SER A 93 9.48 18.20 -3.75
N HIS A 94 8.29 18.09 -4.34
CA HIS A 94 7.08 18.73 -3.83
C HIS A 94 6.43 17.96 -2.67
N GLY A 95 5.90 18.72 -1.70
CA GLY A 95 5.35 18.20 -0.45
C GLY A 95 3.87 17.81 -0.49
N TRP A 96 3.09 18.33 -1.44
CA TRP A 96 1.63 18.14 -1.48
C TRP A 96 1.15 17.38 -2.73
N PRO A 97 0.31 16.36 -2.59
CA PRO A 97 -0.07 15.68 -1.35
C PRO A 97 0.98 14.65 -0.92
N SER A 98 0.97 14.24 0.36
CA SER A 98 1.91 13.21 0.84
C SER A 98 1.65 11.84 0.20
N SER A 99 2.64 11.31 -0.53
CA SER A 99 2.55 10.00 -1.20
C SER A 99 2.39 8.84 -0.21
N HIS A 100 3.05 8.91 0.95
CA HIS A 100 2.97 7.84 1.95
C HIS A 100 1.57 7.75 2.56
N ALA A 101 0.97 8.89 2.92
CA ALA A 101 -0.39 8.94 3.43
C ALA A 101 -1.39 8.52 2.35
N GLN A 102 -1.23 8.99 1.11
CA GLN A 102 -2.10 8.58 0.00
C GLN A 102 -2.05 7.08 -0.26
N TYR A 103 -0.86 6.49 -0.30
CA TYR A 103 -0.66 5.06 -0.51
C TYR A 103 -1.33 4.23 0.59
N THR A 104 -1.07 4.53 1.87
CA THR A 104 -1.56 3.69 2.96
C THR A 104 -3.07 3.84 3.18
N PHE A 105 -3.65 5.03 2.96
CA PHE A 105 -5.09 5.21 3.01
C PHE A 105 -5.80 4.60 1.79
N PHE A 106 -5.20 4.63 0.60
CA PHE A 106 -5.68 3.86 -0.54
C PHE A 106 -5.71 2.37 -0.20
N PHE A 107 -4.59 1.84 0.31
CA PHE A 107 -4.46 0.43 0.67
C PHE A 107 -5.51 0.02 1.71
N ALA A 108 -5.65 0.78 2.79
CA ALA A 108 -6.60 0.49 3.86
C ALA A 108 -8.05 0.54 3.36
N THR A 109 -8.39 1.52 2.52
CA THR A 109 -9.73 1.66 1.94
C THR A 109 -10.06 0.49 1.01
N TYR A 110 -9.19 0.23 0.03
CA TYR A 110 -9.41 -0.82 -0.95
C TYR A 110 -9.48 -2.19 -0.26
N LEU A 111 -8.55 -2.49 0.65
CA LEU A 111 -8.55 -3.75 1.39
C LEU A 111 -9.81 -3.91 2.24
N SER A 112 -10.24 -2.84 2.94
CA SER A 112 -11.47 -2.86 3.73
C SER A 112 -12.67 -3.20 2.86
N LEU A 113 -12.88 -2.47 1.76
CA LEU A 113 -13.99 -2.70 0.83
C LEU A 113 -13.98 -4.11 0.24
N PHE A 114 -12.79 -4.61 -0.10
CA PHE A 114 -12.60 -5.94 -0.67
C PHE A 114 -13.02 -7.06 0.30
N VAL A 115 -12.73 -6.93 1.60
CA VAL A 115 -13.05 -7.97 2.58
C VAL A 115 -14.44 -7.86 3.20
N LEU A 116 -15.18 -6.76 2.96
CA LEU A 116 -16.51 -6.56 3.57
C LEU A 116 -17.49 -7.70 3.27
N ARG A 117 -17.41 -8.29 2.07
CA ARG A 117 -18.25 -9.41 1.63
C ARG A 117 -17.59 -10.78 1.79
N ARG A 118 -16.47 -10.85 2.53
CA ARG A 118 -15.66 -12.06 2.74
C ARG A 118 -15.79 -12.54 4.19
N SER A 119 -14.94 -13.48 4.59
CA SER A 119 -14.99 -14.10 5.92
C SER A 119 -14.78 -13.08 7.08
N PRO A 120 -15.32 -13.35 8.29
CA PRO A 120 -15.05 -12.53 9.47
C PRO A 120 -13.56 -12.36 9.77
N ALA A 121 -12.76 -13.42 9.56
CA ALA A 121 -11.31 -13.37 9.74
C ALA A 121 -10.65 -12.35 8.81
N SER A 122 -11.06 -12.30 7.53
CA SER A 122 -10.56 -11.31 6.58
C SER A 122 -10.90 -9.87 6.99
N ARG A 123 -12.07 -9.65 7.59
CA ARG A 123 -12.47 -8.33 8.12
C ARG A 123 -11.59 -7.87 9.28
N VAL A 124 -11.26 -8.77 10.21
CA VAL A 124 -10.33 -8.48 11.31
C VAL A 124 -8.93 -8.15 10.76
N MET A 125 -8.45 -8.91 9.77
CA MET A 125 -7.16 -8.64 9.13
C MET A 125 -7.12 -7.26 8.45
N ALA A 126 -8.19 -6.87 7.75
CA ALA A 126 -8.25 -5.54 7.14
C ALA A 126 -8.30 -4.41 8.15
N ALA A 127 -8.90 -4.62 9.34
CA ALA A 127 -8.96 -3.61 10.39
C ALA A 127 -7.54 -3.16 10.84
N PHE A 128 -6.55 -4.05 10.81
CA PHE A 128 -5.16 -3.72 11.14
C PHE A 128 -4.49 -2.75 10.15
N SER A 129 -5.02 -2.61 8.93
CA SER A 129 -4.47 -1.68 7.94
C SER A 129 -4.67 -0.20 8.35
N TRP A 130 -5.72 0.11 9.12
CA TRP A 130 -6.03 1.48 9.53
C TRP A 130 -5.03 2.04 10.55
N PRO A 131 -4.70 1.37 11.66
CA PRO A 131 -3.63 1.81 12.54
C PRO A 131 -2.30 2.01 11.81
N LEU A 132 -1.95 1.13 10.87
CA LEU A 132 -0.74 1.29 10.06
C LEU A 132 -0.81 2.54 9.18
N ALA A 133 -1.96 2.82 8.55
CA ALA A 133 -2.14 4.03 7.75
C ALA A 133 -1.98 5.31 8.56
N PHE A 134 -2.61 5.39 9.74
CA PHE A 134 -2.46 6.52 10.66
C PHE A 134 -1.04 6.65 11.21
N LEU A 135 -0.38 5.54 11.53
CA LEU A 135 1.00 5.56 12.02
C LEU A 135 1.99 6.01 10.95
N THR A 136 1.80 5.59 9.69
CA THR A 136 2.55 6.11 8.54
C THR A 136 2.28 7.59 8.31
N MET A 137 1.04 8.05 8.44
CA MET A 137 0.71 9.47 8.35
C MET A 137 1.43 10.29 9.43
N LEU A 138 1.39 9.82 10.67
CA LEU A 138 2.06 10.43 11.82
C LEU A 138 3.58 10.46 11.64
N SER A 139 4.19 9.38 11.12
CA SER A 139 5.63 9.33 10.91
C SER A 139 6.13 10.42 9.98
N ARG A 140 5.36 10.78 8.94
CA ARG A 140 5.74 11.83 7.98
C ARG A 140 5.77 13.22 8.61
N VAL A 141 4.87 13.50 9.54
CA VAL A 141 4.85 14.77 10.27
C VAL A 141 5.93 14.79 11.35
N TYR A 142 6.02 13.73 12.15
CA TYR A 142 6.99 13.62 13.24
C TYR A 142 8.44 13.73 12.76
N LEU A 143 8.76 13.06 11.64
CA LEU A 143 10.09 13.10 11.05
C LEU A 143 10.37 14.40 10.26
N GLY A 144 9.39 15.30 10.14
CA GLY A 144 9.57 16.60 9.47
C GLY A 144 9.56 16.54 7.93
N TYR A 145 9.09 15.44 7.32
CA TYR A 145 9.04 15.33 5.86
C TYR A 145 7.85 16.04 5.22
N HIS A 146 6.76 16.23 5.98
CA HIS A 146 5.52 16.84 5.51
C HIS A 146 4.85 17.65 6.62
N THR A 147 4.06 18.66 6.22
CA THR A 147 3.16 19.37 7.13
C THR A 147 1.88 18.56 7.39
N VAL A 148 1.13 18.93 8.44
CA VAL A 148 -0.17 18.32 8.74
C VAL A 148 -1.15 18.43 7.54
N PRO A 149 -1.35 19.60 6.91
CA PRO A 149 -2.21 19.70 5.72
C PRO A 149 -1.78 18.81 4.56
N GLN A 150 -0.47 18.63 4.33
CA GLN A 150 0.05 17.77 3.26
C GLN A 150 -0.28 16.30 3.46
N VAL A 151 -0.19 15.81 4.70
CA VAL A 151 -0.53 14.41 4.99
C VAL A 151 -2.03 14.17 5.00
N PHE A 152 -2.82 15.13 5.47
CA PHE A 152 -4.29 15.05 5.40
C PHE A 152 -4.79 15.04 3.96
N ALA A 153 -4.25 15.88 3.09
CA ALA A 153 -4.60 15.87 1.67
C ALA A 153 -4.25 14.52 1.02
N GLY A 154 -3.07 13.96 1.33
CA GLY A 154 -2.71 12.61 0.89
C GLY A 154 -3.71 11.57 1.36
N ALA A 155 -4.07 11.56 2.65
CA ALA A 155 -5.07 10.66 3.20
C ALA A 155 -6.43 10.77 2.48
N VAL A 156 -6.93 11.98 2.25
CA VAL A 156 -8.19 12.21 1.53
C VAL A 156 -8.14 11.70 0.09
N VAL A 157 -7.08 12.01 -0.66
CA VAL A 157 -6.89 11.50 -2.03
C VAL A 157 -6.84 9.97 -2.00
N GLY A 158 -6.13 9.38 -1.05
CA GLY A 158 -6.02 7.93 -0.88
C GLY A 158 -7.38 7.27 -0.61
N LEU A 159 -8.17 7.81 0.33
CA LEU A 159 -9.53 7.35 0.64
C LEU A 159 -10.42 7.37 -0.60
N VAL A 160 -10.54 8.53 -1.25
CA VAL A 160 -11.45 8.73 -2.37
C VAL A 160 -11.02 7.89 -3.57
N PHE A 161 -9.74 7.94 -3.94
CA PHE A 161 -9.23 7.20 -5.08
C PHE A 161 -9.24 5.68 -4.84
N GLY A 162 -8.99 5.23 -3.60
CA GLY A 162 -9.11 3.82 -3.21
C GLY A 162 -10.52 3.28 -3.40
N ALA A 163 -11.53 4.04 -2.99
CA ALA A 163 -12.93 3.67 -3.19
C ALA A 163 -13.34 3.66 -4.66
N ILE A 164 -12.95 4.68 -5.43
CA ILE A 164 -13.21 4.77 -6.88
C ILE A 164 -12.55 3.61 -7.62
N TRP A 165 -11.28 3.33 -7.34
CA TRP A 165 -10.55 2.24 -7.97
C TRP A 165 -11.12 0.88 -7.58
N TYR A 166 -11.52 0.68 -6.32
CA TYR A 166 -12.22 -0.53 -5.90
C TYR A 166 -13.50 -0.76 -6.69
N TRP A 167 -14.34 0.28 -6.82
CA TRP A 167 -15.55 0.20 -7.62
C TRP A 167 -15.20 -0.15 -9.07
N PHE A 168 -14.31 0.61 -9.71
CA PHE A 168 -13.91 0.40 -11.10
C PHE A 168 -13.35 -1.02 -11.34
N ALA A 169 -12.47 -1.50 -10.48
CA ALA A 169 -11.87 -2.83 -10.60
C ALA A 169 -12.90 -3.96 -10.45
N ASN A 170 -13.86 -3.83 -9.52
CA ASN A 170 -14.80 -4.90 -9.21
C ASN A 170 -16.13 -4.82 -9.98
N THR A 171 -16.39 -3.73 -10.70
CA THR A 171 -17.59 -3.59 -11.55
C THR A 171 -17.26 -3.55 -13.04
N VAL A 172 -16.18 -2.88 -13.42
CA VAL A 172 -15.79 -2.72 -14.83
C VAL A 172 -14.74 -3.77 -15.20
N LEU A 173 -13.58 -3.76 -14.53
CA LEU A 173 -12.48 -4.68 -14.91
C LEU A 173 -12.85 -6.15 -14.67
N ALA A 174 -13.63 -6.44 -13.62
CA ALA A 174 -14.08 -7.80 -13.31
C ALA A 174 -14.88 -8.46 -14.44
N GLN A 175 -15.55 -7.68 -15.30
CA GLN A 175 -16.27 -8.22 -16.47
C GLN A 175 -15.33 -8.84 -17.50
N TYR A 176 -14.06 -8.43 -17.51
CA TYR A 176 -13.04 -8.91 -18.43
C TYR A 176 -12.14 -9.98 -17.82
N PHE A 177 -12.33 -10.35 -16.54
CA PHE A 177 -11.47 -11.33 -15.88
C PHE A 177 -11.47 -12.71 -16.57
N PRO A 178 -12.61 -13.29 -16.98
CA PRO A 178 -12.61 -14.56 -17.70
C PRO A 178 -11.82 -14.50 -19.02
N MET A 179 -11.94 -13.39 -19.75
CA MET A 179 -11.18 -13.18 -20.99
C MET A 179 -9.67 -13.11 -20.73
N ILE A 180 -9.24 -12.46 -19.65
CA ILE A 180 -7.82 -12.35 -19.29
C ILE A 180 -7.28 -13.72 -18.83
N GLU A 181 -8.02 -14.45 -17.99
CA GLU A 181 -7.67 -15.79 -17.53
C GLU A 181 -7.50 -16.77 -18.71
N GLU A 182 -8.42 -16.74 -19.68
CA GLU A 182 -8.40 -17.62 -20.84
C GLU A 182 -7.38 -17.22 -21.91
N SER A 183 -6.81 -16.01 -21.85
CA SER A 183 -5.82 -15.51 -22.81
C SER A 183 -4.52 -16.33 -22.81
N ALA A 184 -3.73 -16.21 -23.88
CA ALA A 184 -2.41 -16.88 -23.95
C ALA A 184 -1.50 -16.51 -22.77
N ILE A 185 -1.51 -15.24 -22.37
CA ILE A 185 -0.74 -14.74 -21.21
C ILE A 185 -1.30 -15.32 -19.91
N GLY A 186 -2.63 -15.32 -19.75
CA GLY A 186 -3.31 -15.86 -18.57
C GLY A 186 -2.97 -17.32 -18.33
N ARG A 187 -3.07 -18.15 -19.39
CA ARG A 187 -2.71 -19.57 -19.33
C ARG A 187 -1.22 -19.79 -19.09
N TRP A 188 -0.36 -19.02 -19.77
CA TRP A 188 1.09 -19.17 -19.62
C TRP A 188 1.57 -18.85 -18.20
N PHE A 189 0.99 -17.82 -17.58
CA PHE A 189 1.30 -17.45 -16.21
C PHE A 189 0.45 -18.17 -15.17
N TYR A 190 -0.53 -18.99 -15.52
CA TYR A 190 -1.49 -19.57 -14.55
C TYR A 190 -2.20 -18.48 -13.71
N ILE A 191 -2.61 -17.39 -14.38
CA ILE A 191 -3.43 -16.35 -13.78
C ILE A 191 -4.83 -16.91 -13.53
N LYS A 192 -5.43 -16.57 -12.38
CA LYS A 192 -6.73 -17.10 -11.96
C LYS A 192 -7.74 -15.99 -11.71
N ASP A 193 -8.99 -16.27 -12.07
CA ASP A 193 -10.15 -15.49 -11.63
C ASP A 193 -10.89 -16.18 -10.48
N THR A 194 -10.76 -15.64 -9.27
CA THR A 194 -11.54 -16.08 -8.09
C THR A 194 -12.61 -15.07 -7.68
N SER A 195 -12.95 -14.11 -8.54
CA SER A 195 -13.88 -13.03 -8.21
C SER A 195 -15.30 -13.49 -7.85
N HIS A 196 -15.73 -14.62 -8.43
CA HIS A 196 -17.01 -15.26 -8.18
C HIS A 196 -17.05 -16.08 -6.87
N ILE A 197 -15.90 -16.35 -6.26
CA ILE A 197 -15.79 -17.16 -5.04
C ILE A 197 -15.90 -16.25 -3.81
N GLN A 198 -16.94 -16.46 -2.99
CA GLN A 198 -17.18 -15.65 -1.80
C GLN A 198 -16.12 -15.82 -0.70
N ASP A 199 -15.63 -17.04 -0.46
CA ASP A 199 -14.57 -17.30 0.52
C ASP A 199 -13.46 -18.14 -0.12
N VAL A 200 -12.52 -17.43 -0.77
CA VAL A 200 -11.38 -18.04 -1.46
C VAL A 200 -10.52 -18.85 -0.50
N LEU A 201 -10.32 -18.37 0.74
CA LEU A 201 -9.48 -19.06 1.73
C LEU A 201 -10.11 -20.39 2.14
N LYS A 202 -11.43 -20.40 2.38
CA LYS A 202 -12.15 -21.64 2.68
C LYS A 202 -12.15 -22.59 1.49
N PHE A 203 -12.43 -22.08 0.28
CA PHE A 203 -12.44 -22.88 -0.95
C PHE A 203 -11.11 -23.61 -1.16
N GLU A 204 -9.99 -22.92 -1.01
CA GLU A 204 -8.66 -23.51 -1.17
C GLU A 204 -8.30 -24.48 -0.05
N TYR A 205 -8.65 -24.16 1.20
CA TYR A 205 -8.46 -25.06 2.32
C TYR A 205 -9.19 -26.40 2.12
N ASP A 206 -10.47 -26.33 1.72
CA ASP A 206 -11.30 -27.51 1.49
C ASP A 206 -10.73 -28.36 0.33
N ASN A 207 -10.36 -27.73 -0.79
CA ASN A 207 -9.77 -28.42 -1.95
C ASN A 207 -8.42 -29.08 -1.63
N ALA A 208 -7.55 -28.40 -0.89
CA ALA A 208 -6.27 -28.96 -0.47
C ALA A 208 -6.45 -30.18 0.44
N ARG A 209 -7.41 -30.13 1.37
CA ARG A 209 -7.74 -31.27 2.25
C ARG A 209 -8.39 -32.41 1.48
N ALA A 210 -9.27 -32.12 0.54
CA ALA A 210 -9.90 -33.13 -0.31
C ALA A 210 -8.86 -33.86 -1.17
N ALA A 211 -7.91 -33.13 -1.77
CA ALA A 211 -6.80 -33.71 -2.53
C ALA A 211 -5.95 -34.65 -1.66
N ARG A 212 -5.60 -34.24 -0.42
CA ARG A 212 -4.85 -35.09 0.52
C ARG A 212 -5.60 -36.38 0.85
N LYS A 213 -6.93 -36.32 1.05
CA LYS A 213 -7.72 -37.51 1.37
C LYS A 213 -7.74 -38.52 0.23
N LYS A 214 -7.85 -38.05 -1.03
CA LYS A 214 -7.81 -38.93 -2.21
C LYS A 214 -6.50 -39.71 -2.30
N VAL A 215 -5.36 -39.04 -2.07
CA VAL A 215 -4.03 -39.69 -2.03
C VAL A 215 -3.91 -40.71 -0.90
N ALA A 216 -4.66 -40.56 0.20
CA ALA A 216 -4.64 -41.52 1.31
C ALA A 216 -5.58 -42.73 1.10
N THR A 217 -6.45 -42.68 0.09
CA THR A 217 -7.40 -43.76 -0.25
C THR A 217 -6.99 -44.56 -1.49
N ASP A 218 -6.02 -44.05 -2.26
CA ASP A 218 -5.39 -44.72 -3.41
C ASP A 218 -4.09 -45.44 -2.97
#